data_AF-A0A4Q1QQR0-F1
#
_entry.id   AF-A0A4Q1QQR0-F1
#
_cell.length_a   1.000
_cell.length_b   1.000
_cell.length_c   1.000
_cell.angle_alpha   90.00
_cell.angle_beta   90.00
_cell.angle_gamma   90.00
#
_symmetry.space_group_name_H-M   'P 1'
#
loop_
_entity.id
_entity.type
_entity.pdbx_description
1 polymer ?
#
loop_
_entity_poly.entity_id
_entity_poly.type
_entity_poly.pdbx_seq_one_letter_code
_entity_poly.pdbx_strand_id
1 'polypeptide(L)'
;PVTGKNGGIATGFPKTEQGAESAGANYAVALTSDGMYKAARRHEIADAVYAPSVAAARRSALDKVYSDPAFLGRIGLKPDGTAPSGMTFVSRANPVGTKTESFKGDTAKVSVWYSALFGLAGAQSKNPVSESWYTNTFDLKWMDGDWKVTDFTQKDGPAPVGRDQAAASAGDMTKAVQGFGGFTYAR
;
A
#
# COMPACT_ATOMS: atom_id res chain seq x y z
N PRO A 1 7.35 -13.36 11.56
CA PRO A 1 6.13 -13.11 10.77
C PRO A 1 4.89 -13.45 11.58
N VAL A 2 3.81 -12.66 11.48
CA VAL A 2 2.52 -13.07 12.05
C VAL A 2 1.93 -14.19 11.21
N THR A 3 1.21 -15.12 11.86
CA THR A 3 0.49 -16.19 11.16
C THR A 3 -0.95 -15.80 10.84
N GLY A 4 -1.49 -14.78 11.52
CA GLY A 4 -2.83 -14.24 11.31
C GLY A 4 -2.96 -13.51 9.97
N LYS A 5 -4.08 -13.74 9.28
CA LYS A 5 -4.44 -13.05 8.03
C LYS A 5 -5.92 -12.72 8.01
N ASN A 6 -6.26 -11.51 7.56
CA ASN A 6 -7.62 -11.14 7.14
C ASN A 6 -7.61 -10.83 5.64
N GLY A 7 -8.20 -11.71 4.83
CA GLY A 7 -8.17 -11.58 3.37
C GLY A 7 -6.74 -11.47 2.80
N GLY A 8 -5.74 -12.12 3.40
CA GLY A 8 -4.33 -12.01 2.95
C GLY A 8 -3.56 -10.80 3.47
N ILE A 9 -4.19 -9.95 4.29
CA ILE A 9 -3.53 -8.86 5.01
C ILE A 9 -3.08 -9.38 6.36
N ALA A 10 -1.81 -9.20 6.69
CA ALA A 10 -1.23 -9.63 7.96
C ALA A 10 -1.92 -8.94 9.15
N THR A 11 -2.25 -9.71 10.18
CA THR A 11 -2.91 -9.24 11.42
C THR A 11 -2.35 -9.95 12.65
N GLY A 12 -2.56 -9.36 13.82
CA GLY A 12 -2.17 -9.96 15.11
C GLY A 12 -0.71 -9.65 15.48
N PHE A 13 -0.22 -8.48 15.10
CA PHE A 13 1.14 -8.03 15.41
C PHE A 13 1.30 -7.82 16.91
N PRO A 14 2.31 -8.27 17.65
CA PRO A 14 2.31 -8.15 19.12
C PRO A 14 2.19 -6.70 19.64
N LYS A 15 1.67 -6.51 20.87
CA LYS A 15 1.62 -5.21 21.59
C LYS A 15 3.02 -4.77 22.05
N THR A 16 3.91 -4.54 21.11
CA THR A 16 5.28 -4.08 21.32
C THR A 16 5.61 -3.01 20.29
N GLU A 17 6.64 -2.21 20.56
CA GLU A 17 7.18 -1.24 19.61
C GLU A 17 7.52 -1.91 18.28
N GLN A 18 8.24 -3.03 18.36
CA GLN A 18 8.53 -3.85 17.20
C GLN A 18 7.23 -4.30 16.49
N GLY A 19 6.20 -4.74 17.22
CA GLY A 19 4.92 -5.11 16.61
C GLY A 19 4.24 -3.95 15.86
N ALA A 20 4.28 -2.74 16.41
CA ALA A 20 3.73 -1.53 15.78
C ALA A 20 4.45 -1.19 14.46
N GLU A 21 5.78 -1.31 14.43
CA GLU A 21 6.58 -1.15 13.21
C GLU A 21 6.20 -2.17 12.12
N SER A 22 6.05 -3.43 12.52
CA SER A 22 5.57 -4.48 11.62
C SER A 22 4.20 -4.15 11.05
N ALA A 23 3.28 -3.70 11.89
CA ALA A 23 1.95 -3.32 11.48
C ALA A 23 2.01 -2.17 10.45
N GLY A 24 2.75 -1.11 10.76
CA GLY A 24 2.95 0.02 9.85
C GLY A 24 3.48 -0.39 8.47
N ALA A 25 4.52 -1.22 8.40
CA ALA A 25 5.09 -1.70 7.14
C ALA A 25 4.08 -2.52 6.31
N ASN A 26 3.33 -3.41 6.96
CA ASN A 26 2.33 -4.24 6.29
C ASN A 26 1.10 -3.42 5.85
N TYR A 27 0.71 -2.41 6.62
CA TYR A 27 -0.38 -1.51 6.27
C TYR A 27 -0.01 -0.60 5.11
N ALA A 28 1.25 -0.15 5.01
CA ALA A 28 1.74 0.56 3.83
C ALA A 28 1.63 -0.29 2.56
N VAL A 29 1.97 -1.58 2.63
CA VAL A 29 1.79 -2.52 1.50
C VAL A 29 0.32 -2.67 1.12
N ALA A 30 -0.56 -2.94 2.09
CA ALA A 30 -1.98 -3.14 1.82
C ALA A 30 -2.64 -1.87 1.24
N LEU A 31 -2.39 -0.71 1.84
CA LEU A 31 -2.98 0.58 1.45
C LEU A 31 -2.42 1.15 0.14
N THR A 32 -1.28 0.63 -0.34
CA THR A 32 -0.70 1.00 -1.66
C THR A 32 -0.98 -0.07 -2.72
N SER A 33 -1.67 -1.17 -2.37
CA SER A 33 -1.91 -2.28 -3.30
C SER A 33 -2.88 -1.92 -4.43
N ASP A 34 -2.81 -2.67 -5.53
CA ASP A 34 -3.80 -2.65 -6.61
C ASP A 34 -5.21 -3.03 -6.13
N GLY A 35 -5.30 -3.78 -5.03
CA GLY A 35 -6.56 -4.07 -4.33
C GLY A 35 -7.35 -2.83 -3.93
N MET A 36 -6.71 -1.69 -3.71
CA MET A 36 -7.39 -0.41 -3.42
C MET A 36 -8.25 0.09 -4.59
N TYR A 37 -7.96 -0.35 -5.82
CA TYR A 37 -8.70 0.03 -7.03
C TYR A 37 -9.89 -0.90 -7.30
N LYS A 38 -10.11 -1.90 -6.43
CA LYS A 38 -11.27 -2.81 -6.48
C LYS A 38 -12.14 -2.59 -5.26
N ALA A 39 -13.37 -2.11 -5.44
CA ALA A 39 -14.22 -1.66 -4.33
C ALA A 39 -14.36 -2.67 -3.18
N ALA A 40 -14.71 -3.93 -3.49
CA ALA A 40 -14.83 -4.98 -2.48
C ALA A 40 -13.50 -5.21 -1.73
N ARG A 41 -12.40 -5.31 -2.48
CA ARG A 41 -11.08 -5.54 -1.90
C ARG A 41 -10.57 -4.35 -1.08
N ARG A 42 -10.82 -3.13 -1.53
CA ARG A 42 -10.54 -1.89 -0.81
C ARG A 42 -11.27 -1.86 0.54
N HIS A 43 -12.52 -2.30 0.59
CA HIS A 43 -13.28 -2.38 1.83
C HIS A 43 -12.70 -3.40 2.79
N GLU A 44 -12.34 -4.60 2.31
CA GLU A 44 -11.61 -5.60 3.11
C GLU A 44 -10.29 -5.03 3.66
N ILE A 45 -9.53 -4.30 2.85
CA ILE A 45 -8.31 -3.63 3.28
C ILE A 45 -8.59 -2.61 4.38
N ALA A 46 -9.56 -1.73 4.15
CA ALA A 46 -9.89 -0.68 5.12
C ALA A 46 -10.37 -1.28 6.46
N ASP A 47 -11.23 -2.29 6.41
CA ASP A 47 -11.76 -2.95 7.61
C ASP A 47 -10.67 -3.74 8.36
N ALA A 48 -9.65 -4.26 7.66
CA ALA A 48 -8.52 -4.94 8.28
C ALA A 48 -7.55 -3.97 8.98
N VAL A 49 -7.26 -2.81 8.40
CA VAL A 49 -6.18 -1.93 8.87
C VAL A 49 -6.63 -0.81 9.79
N TYR A 50 -7.82 -0.25 9.59
CA TYR A 50 -8.30 0.90 10.37
C TYR A 50 -8.98 0.48 11.67
N ALA A 51 -8.92 1.35 12.67
CA ALA A 51 -9.68 1.17 13.91
C ALA A 51 -11.18 1.25 13.61
N PRO A 52 -12.03 0.45 14.28
CA PRO A 52 -13.48 0.45 14.04
C PRO A 52 -14.12 1.84 14.13
N SER A 53 -13.62 2.70 15.01
CA SER A 53 -14.11 4.07 15.20
C SER A 53 -13.90 5.00 14.00
N VAL A 54 -12.96 4.68 13.08
CA VAL A 54 -12.67 5.51 11.89
C VAL A 54 -12.88 4.77 10.57
N ALA A 55 -13.06 3.44 10.59
CA ALA A 55 -13.13 2.60 9.40
C ALA A 55 -14.22 3.04 8.41
N ALA A 56 -15.44 3.34 8.88
CA ALA A 56 -16.55 3.77 8.02
C ALA A 56 -16.25 5.10 7.31
N ALA A 57 -15.73 6.09 8.04
CA ALA A 57 -15.34 7.39 7.47
C ALA A 57 -14.20 7.23 6.46
N ARG A 58 -13.21 6.39 6.76
CA ARG A 58 -12.09 6.09 5.86
C ARG A 58 -12.56 5.38 4.60
N ARG A 59 -13.45 4.40 4.70
CA ARG A 59 -14.05 3.74 3.52
C ARG A 59 -14.75 4.73 2.61
N SER A 60 -15.59 5.60 3.16
CA SER A 60 -16.27 6.63 2.36
C SER A 60 -15.28 7.58 1.66
N ALA A 61 -14.24 8.03 2.37
CA ALA A 61 -13.21 8.89 1.79
C ALA A 61 -12.41 8.17 0.69
N LEU A 62 -12.02 6.92 0.93
CA LEU A 62 -11.30 6.10 -0.05
C LEU A 62 -12.16 5.79 -1.27
N ASP A 63 -13.46 5.53 -1.10
CA ASP A 63 -14.38 5.28 -2.23
C ASP A 63 -14.49 6.47 -3.16
N LYS A 64 -14.52 7.70 -2.61
CA LYS A 64 -14.54 8.94 -3.41
C LYS A 64 -13.29 9.09 -4.27
N VAL A 65 -12.12 8.71 -3.74
CA VAL A 65 -10.84 8.83 -4.46
C VAL A 65 -10.68 7.69 -5.47
N TYR A 66 -10.78 6.45 -5.01
CA TYR A 66 -10.44 5.26 -5.81
C TYR A 66 -11.55 4.82 -6.77
N SER A 67 -12.73 5.46 -6.74
CA SER A 67 -13.81 5.23 -7.70
C SER A 67 -14.07 6.45 -8.60
N ASP A 68 -13.27 7.52 -8.49
CA ASP A 68 -13.37 8.68 -9.37
C ASP A 68 -12.99 8.28 -10.82
N PRO A 69 -13.93 8.33 -11.78
CA PRO A 69 -13.65 7.96 -13.16
C PRO A 69 -12.55 8.83 -13.80
N ALA A 70 -12.44 10.11 -13.41
CA ALA A 70 -11.43 11.01 -13.95
C ALA A 70 -10.04 10.62 -13.47
N PHE A 71 -9.90 10.27 -12.18
CA PHE A 71 -8.68 9.69 -11.64
C PHE A 71 -8.32 8.36 -12.31
N LEU A 72 -9.25 7.40 -12.37
CA LEU A 72 -9.01 6.08 -12.96
C LEU A 72 -8.58 6.19 -14.43
N GLY A 73 -9.26 7.03 -15.21
CA GLY A 73 -8.90 7.28 -16.61
C GLY A 73 -7.51 7.90 -16.76
N ARG A 74 -7.13 8.84 -15.88
CA ARG A 74 -5.81 9.49 -15.89
C ARG A 74 -4.66 8.51 -15.68
N ILE A 75 -4.86 7.49 -14.84
CA ILE A 75 -3.85 6.45 -14.59
C ILE A 75 -3.94 5.27 -15.56
N GLY A 76 -4.90 5.30 -16.49
CA GLY A 76 -5.07 4.32 -17.57
C GLY A 76 -5.95 3.11 -17.22
N LEU A 77 -6.72 3.17 -16.14
CA LEU A 77 -7.66 2.12 -15.74
C LEU A 77 -9.05 2.33 -16.33
N LYS A 78 -9.81 1.24 -16.44
CA LYS A 78 -11.24 1.27 -16.75
C LYS A 78 -12.04 1.80 -15.54
N PRO A 79 -13.31 2.20 -15.74
CA PRO A 79 -14.15 2.71 -14.64
C PRO A 79 -14.34 1.75 -13.47
N ASP A 80 -14.14 0.45 -13.67
CA ASP A 80 -14.20 -0.59 -12.62
C ASP A 80 -12.83 -0.84 -11.95
N GLY A 81 -11.82 -0.01 -12.25
CA GLY A 81 -10.45 -0.14 -11.77
C GLY A 81 -9.67 -1.32 -12.36
N THR A 82 -10.15 -1.98 -13.42
CA THR A 82 -9.35 -3.00 -14.14
C THR A 82 -8.38 -2.35 -15.13
N ALA A 83 -7.26 -3.03 -15.38
CA ALA A 83 -6.39 -2.70 -16.49
C ALA A 83 -7.07 -2.97 -17.85
N PRO A 84 -6.71 -2.21 -18.91
CA PRO A 84 -7.03 -2.57 -20.29
C PRO A 84 -6.49 -3.94 -20.69
N SER A 85 -7.10 -4.56 -21.70
CA SER A 85 -6.64 -5.86 -22.21
C SER A 85 -5.18 -5.80 -22.66
N GLY A 86 -4.40 -6.83 -22.30
CA GLY A 86 -2.97 -6.89 -22.61
C GLY A 86 -2.07 -6.02 -21.72
N MET A 87 -2.62 -5.42 -20.66
CA MET A 87 -1.87 -4.66 -19.66
C MET A 87 -2.06 -5.25 -18.27
N THR A 88 -1.03 -5.13 -17.43
CA THR A 88 -1.11 -5.44 -16.00
C THR A 88 -0.92 -4.16 -15.20
N PHE A 89 -1.88 -3.85 -14.34
CA PHE A 89 -1.75 -2.73 -13.43
C PHE A 89 -0.85 -3.08 -12.24
N VAL A 90 0.01 -2.14 -11.88
CA VAL A 90 0.96 -2.26 -10.78
C VAL A 90 0.70 -1.11 -9.82
N SER A 91 0.46 -1.45 -8.57
CA SER A 91 0.47 -0.52 -7.45
C SER A 91 1.00 -1.32 -6.26
N ARG A 92 2.27 -1.09 -5.91
CA ARG A 92 2.99 -1.90 -4.91
C ARG A 92 3.90 -0.99 -4.09
N ALA A 93 3.82 -1.09 -2.77
CA ALA A 93 4.83 -0.50 -1.89
C ALA A 93 5.90 -1.53 -1.51
N ASN A 94 7.13 -1.06 -1.42
CA ASN A 94 8.31 -1.78 -0.98
C ASN A 94 8.87 -1.07 0.27
N PRO A 95 8.39 -1.41 1.48
CA PRO A 95 8.94 -0.84 2.71
C PRO A 95 10.44 -1.12 2.81
N VAL A 96 11.22 -0.06 2.99
CA VAL A 96 12.68 -0.12 3.13
C VAL A 96 13.08 -0.03 4.60
N GLY A 97 12.32 0.72 5.39
CA GLY A 97 12.56 0.87 6.82
C GLY A 97 11.38 1.45 7.58
N THR A 98 11.40 1.21 8.89
CA THR A 98 10.44 1.76 9.84
C THR A 98 11.18 2.52 10.94
N LYS A 99 10.50 3.51 11.51
CA LYS A 99 10.99 4.26 12.67
C LYS A 99 9.83 4.54 13.60
N THR A 100 9.95 4.11 14.85
CA THR A 100 9.03 4.51 15.91
C THR A 100 9.31 5.97 16.31
N GLU A 101 8.32 6.84 16.12
CA GLU A 101 8.38 8.24 16.57
C GLU A 101 7.91 8.37 18.03
N SER A 102 6.96 7.53 18.45
CA SER A 102 6.55 7.41 19.85
C SER A 102 5.86 6.08 20.12
N PHE A 103 5.98 5.57 21.34
CA PHE A 103 5.30 4.37 21.81
C PHE A 103 4.83 4.58 23.26
N LYS A 104 3.54 4.42 23.52
CA LYS A 104 2.92 4.62 24.83
C LYS A 104 1.87 3.54 25.10
N GLY A 105 2.34 2.37 25.49
CA GLY A 105 1.48 1.26 25.88
C GLY A 105 0.60 0.75 24.73
N ASP A 106 -0.61 1.29 24.60
CA ASP A 106 -1.59 0.95 23.57
C ASP A 106 -1.62 1.93 22.39
N THR A 107 -0.73 2.93 22.35
CA THR A 107 -0.63 3.85 21.20
C THR A 107 0.79 3.90 20.67
N ALA A 108 0.93 4.07 19.36
CA ALA A 108 2.23 4.22 18.70
C ALA A 108 2.12 5.19 17.51
N LYS A 109 3.19 5.93 17.23
CA LYS A 109 3.37 6.65 15.98
C LYS A 109 4.56 6.06 15.25
N VAL A 110 4.34 5.56 14.04
CA VAL A 110 5.36 4.84 13.25
C VAL A 110 5.48 5.47 11.88
N SER A 111 6.69 5.88 11.52
CA SER A 111 7.05 6.29 10.17
C SER A 111 7.54 5.08 9.36
N VAL A 112 7.08 4.95 8.13
CA VAL A 112 7.43 3.89 7.18
C VAL A 112 7.96 4.56 5.93
N TRP A 113 9.22 4.33 5.62
CA TRP A 113 9.87 4.80 4.40
C TRP A 113 9.86 3.68 3.35
N TYR A 114 9.34 3.98 2.16
CA TYR A 114 9.13 2.98 1.13
C TYR A 114 9.30 3.56 -0.28
N SER A 115 9.72 2.71 -1.21
CA SER A 115 9.54 2.98 -2.63
C SER A 115 8.24 2.34 -3.12
N ALA A 116 7.64 2.89 -4.17
CA ALA A 116 6.41 2.39 -4.76
C ALA A 116 6.60 2.19 -6.26
N LEU A 117 6.17 1.03 -6.76
CA LEU A 117 6.00 0.79 -8.18
C LEU A 117 4.56 1.06 -8.56
N PHE A 118 4.36 1.96 -9.52
CA PHE A 118 3.04 2.38 -9.97
C PHE A 118 2.98 2.50 -11.49
N GLY A 119 1.92 1.99 -12.10
CA GLY A 119 1.63 2.17 -13.53
C GLY A 119 1.12 0.91 -14.20
N LEU A 120 1.18 0.89 -15.53
CA LEU A 120 0.73 -0.21 -16.38
C LEU A 120 1.92 -0.83 -17.10
N ALA A 121 2.09 -2.13 -16.89
CA ALA A 121 3.01 -2.96 -17.66
C ALA A 121 2.29 -3.46 -18.93
N GLY A 122 2.88 -3.19 -20.10
CA GLY A 122 2.37 -3.60 -21.41
C GLY A 122 2.84 -2.64 -22.51
N ALA A 123 3.06 -3.15 -23.71
CA ALA A 123 3.71 -2.40 -24.81
C ALA A 123 2.95 -1.12 -25.23
N GLN A 124 1.64 -1.07 -25.02
CA GLN A 124 0.79 0.07 -25.37
C GLN A 124 0.54 1.03 -24.19
N SER A 125 1.21 0.82 -23.05
CA SER A 125 1.00 1.65 -21.86
C SER A 125 1.31 3.13 -22.13
N LYS A 126 0.40 4.00 -21.69
CA LYS A 126 0.60 5.46 -21.66
C LYS A 126 0.99 5.98 -20.27
N ASN A 127 1.01 5.07 -19.29
CA ASN A 127 1.42 5.31 -17.92
C ASN A 127 2.35 4.15 -17.51
N PRO A 128 3.59 4.09 -18.05
CA PRO A 128 4.50 2.97 -17.80
C PRO A 128 4.82 2.84 -16.31
N VAL A 129 5.19 1.65 -15.87
CA VAL A 129 5.56 1.42 -14.46
C VAL A 129 6.78 2.27 -14.10
N SER A 130 6.61 3.15 -13.11
CA SER A 130 7.67 4.01 -12.57
C SER A 130 7.84 3.79 -11.07
N GLU A 131 9.02 4.13 -10.56
CA GLU A 131 9.28 4.18 -9.12
C GLU A 131 9.00 5.57 -8.55
N SER A 132 8.50 5.63 -7.32
CA SER A 132 8.41 6.85 -6.52
C SER A 132 8.75 6.54 -5.06
N TRP A 133 9.09 7.55 -4.27
CA TRP A 133 9.52 7.38 -2.88
C TRP A 133 8.65 8.20 -1.94
N TYR A 134 8.25 7.59 -0.83
CA TYR A 134 7.34 8.20 0.13
C TYR A 134 7.71 7.83 1.58
N THR A 135 7.24 8.66 2.51
CA THR A 135 7.16 8.32 3.93
C THR A 135 5.72 8.44 4.40
N ASN A 136 5.14 7.34 4.89
CA ASN A 136 3.88 7.37 5.63
C ASN A 136 4.19 7.44 7.13
N THR A 137 3.48 8.29 7.87
CA THR A 137 3.49 8.29 9.34
C THR A 137 2.12 7.88 9.82
N PHE A 138 2.04 6.70 10.44
CA PHE A 138 0.82 6.12 10.97
C PHE A 138 0.65 6.44 12.45
N ASP A 139 -0.55 6.90 12.82
CA ASP A 139 -1.03 6.87 14.20
C ASP A 139 -1.76 5.54 14.43
N LEU A 140 -1.25 4.77 15.38
CA LEU A 140 -1.69 3.40 15.67
C LEU A 140 -2.25 3.30 17.08
N LYS A 141 -3.31 2.51 17.23
CA LYS A 141 -3.87 2.09 18.52
C LYS A 141 -3.94 0.57 18.59
N TRP A 142 -3.48 0.01 19.70
CA TRP A 142 -3.59 -1.41 20.00
C TRP A 142 -4.97 -1.73 20.54
N MET A 143 -5.69 -2.62 19.88
CA MET A 143 -7.01 -3.08 20.32
C MET A 143 -7.33 -4.45 19.74
N ASP A 144 -8.11 -5.23 20.48
CA ASP A 144 -8.63 -6.53 20.02
C ASP A 144 -7.56 -7.48 19.47
N GLY A 145 -6.36 -7.43 20.06
CA GLY A 145 -5.25 -8.29 19.69
C GLY A 145 -4.49 -7.84 18.43
N ASP A 146 -4.67 -6.60 17.95
CA ASP A 146 -3.96 -6.07 16.79
C ASP A 146 -3.69 -4.55 16.86
N TRP A 147 -2.74 -4.05 16.06
CA TRP A 147 -2.49 -2.62 15.89
C TRP A 147 -3.44 -2.10 14.82
N LYS A 148 -4.13 -0.99 15.04
CA LYS A 148 -5.06 -0.40 14.08
C LYS A 148 -4.73 1.05 13.79
N VAL A 149 -4.85 1.44 12.53
CA VAL A 149 -4.65 2.82 12.08
C VAL A 149 -5.81 3.69 12.54
N THR A 150 -5.53 4.76 13.26
CA THR A 150 -6.52 5.81 13.58
C THR A 150 -6.41 6.97 12.61
N ASP A 151 -5.17 7.28 12.18
CA ASP A 151 -4.88 8.29 11.16
C ASP A 151 -3.53 7.98 10.49
N PHE A 152 -3.27 8.59 9.34
CA PHE A 152 -1.94 8.62 8.77
C PHE A 152 -1.74 9.87 7.90
N THR A 153 -0.49 10.32 7.83
CA THR A 153 -0.05 11.35 6.89
C THR A 153 0.96 10.76 5.93
N GLN A 154 0.99 11.27 4.70
CA GLN A 154 2.01 10.92 3.71
C GLN A 154 2.80 12.18 3.33
N LYS A 155 4.09 12.00 3.05
CA LYS A 155 4.91 12.98 2.36
C LYS A 155 5.80 12.30 1.32
N ASP A 156 6.25 13.08 0.35
CA ASP A 156 7.24 12.62 -0.61
C ASP A 156 8.59 12.35 0.06
N GLY A 157 9.29 11.33 -0.43
CA GLY A 157 10.68 11.04 -0.13
C GLY A 157 11.00 10.70 1.33
N PRO A 158 12.29 10.75 1.70
CA PRO A 158 13.42 11.09 0.83
C PRO A 158 13.63 10.04 -0.27
N ALA A 159 13.96 10.47 -1.49
CA ALA A 159 14.37 9.57 -2.56
C ALA A 159 15.90 9.44 -2.55
N PRO A 160 16.48 8.23 -2.57
CA PRO A 160 17.91 8.08 -2.77
C PRO A 160 18.31 8.55 -4.17
N VAL A 161 19.59 8.91 -4.34
CA VAL A 161 20.12 9.25 -5.66
C VAL A 161 20.04 8.02 -6.56
N GLY A 162 19.28 8.12 -7.65
CA GLY A 162 19.22 7.09 -8.68
C GLY A 162 20.57 6.94 -9.37
N ARG A 163 20.99 5.70 -9.66
CA ARG A 163 22.09 5.44 -10.59
C ARG A 163 21.57 5.51 -12.03
N ASP A 164 22.47 5.71 -12.99
CA ASP A 164 22.16 5.59 -14.41
C ASP A 164 21.88 4.12 -14.75
N GLN A 165 20.62 3.73 -14.63
CA GLN A 165 20.12 2.42 -15.00
C GLN A 165 19.19 2.57 -16.21
N ALA A 166 19.49 1.82 -17.28
CA ALA A 166 18.62 1.78 -18.44
C ALA A 166 17.22 1.29 -18.04
N ALA A 167 16.18 1.99 -18.50
CA ALA A 167 14.81 1.56 -18.29
C ALA A 167 14.57 0.19 -18.93
N ALA A 168 13.87 -0.69 -18.20
CA ALA A 168 13.52 -2.01 -18.72
C ALA A 168 12.57 -1.90 -19.92
N SER A 169 12.62 -2.89 -20.82
CA SER A 169 11.61 -2.99 -21.88
C SER A 169 10.22 -3.25 -21.29
N ALA A 170 9.17 -2.88 -22.02
CA ALA A 170 7.79 -3.18 -21.60
C ALA A 170 7.55 -4.68 -21.41
N GLY A 171 8.23 -5.52 -22.20
CA GLY A 171 8.16 -6.98 -22.10
C GLY A 171 8.80 -7.49 -20.81
N ASP A 172 9.98 -6.99 -20.45
CA ASP A 172 10.66 -7.41 -19.21
C ASP A 172 9.91 -6.95 -17.97
N MET A 173 9.37 -5.72 -17.99
CA MET A 173 8.52 -5.23 -16.91
C MET A 173 7.25 -6.08 -16.75
N THR A 174 6.62 -6.48 -17.86
CA THR A 174 5.44 -7.37 -17.83
C THR A 174 5.78 -8.72 -17.20
N LYS A 175 6.90 -9.34 -17.63
CA LYS A 175 7.38 -10.60 -17.05
C LYS A 175 7.67 -10.49 -15.56
N ALA A 176 8.33 -9.40 -15.13
CA ALA A 176 8.62 -9.17 -13.72
C ALA A 176 7.33 -9.02 -12.90
N VAL A 177 6.38 -8.22 -13.36
CA VAL A 177 5.12 -7.98 -12.66
C VAL A 177 4.29 -9.26 -12.51
N GLN A 178 4.28 -10.12 -13.52
CA GLN A 178 3.55 -11.40 -13.51
C GLN A 178 4.28 -12.49 -12.71
N GLY A 179 5.62 -12.51 -12.77
CA GLY A 179 6.43 -13.52 -12.09
C GLY A 179 6.67 -13.24 -10.60
N PHE A 180 6.75 -11.97 -10.22
CA PHE A 180 6.93 -11.55 -8.83
C PHE A 180 5.61 -11.02 -8.27
N GLY A 181 4.97 -11.82 -7.41
CA GLY A 181 3.78 -11.40 -6.67
C GLY A 181 4.07 -10.25 -5.69
N GLY A 182 3.02 -9.54 -5.26
CA GLY A 182 3.13 -8.55 -4.20
C GLY A 182 3.39 -9.19 -2.83
N PHE A 183 3.96 -8.43 -1.90
CA PHE A 183 4.16 -8.91 -0.54
C PHE A 183 2.83 -9.17 0.16
N THR A 184 2.72 -10.35 0.79
CA THR A 184 1.65 -10.66 1.76
C THR A 184 2.08 -10.41 3.20
N TYR A 185 3.39 -10.25 3.40
CA TYR A 185 4.01 -9.84 4.66
C TYR A 185 5.27 -9.02 4.35
N ALA A 186 5.39 -7.83 4.91
CA ALA A 186 6.54 -6.95 4.74
C ALA A 186 7.20 -6.68 6.10
N ARG A 187 8.03 -7.61 6.56
CA ARG A 187 8.96 -7.38 7.68
C ARG A 187 10.08 -8.41 7.74
#